data_AF-A0A7N6FJ88-F1
#
_entry.id   AF-A0A7N6FJ88-F1
#
_cell.length_a   1.000
_cell.length_b   1.000
_cell.length_c   1.000
_cell.angle_alpha   90.00
_cell.angle_beta   90.00
_cell.angle_gamma   90.00
#
_symmetry.space_group_name_H-M   'P 1'
#
loop_
_entity.id
_entity.type
_entity.pdbx_description
1 polymer ?
#
loop_
_entity_poly.entity_id
_entity_poly.type
_entity_poly.pdbx_seq_one_letter_code
_entity_poly.pdbx_strand_id
1 'polypeptide(L)'
;MLDIWSRSLTSVSSDYCLTSLLSASQDFSRKTLKRTRKFVVDGVELSVTTSKIIGDDEKKDEEMRFLRRQELRELRLLQKEEHRAQAVLNSKLETQRDQMLKRFDQEMNAKKKHYDLELENLEKHQKQTIERMENDHSVKLKEETKRIKVEQERELHRFQEQQKQQKKELKQSVDKLPRNQRKDTLKQRMNAFQEKKIREMFFSNQKEHLDTTLKRITYNNKREIAETEREFLNRKHQLIRDREATIWDMEEKNLYEKHQLFKQQLKDQYFLQRHQLLKKHEKEREQMQQYNQRMVEILKARQQQEKHRLPKIQRSEAKTRMAMFKKSLRINSTGSNSEDREKIKQFSLQEEKRQKAERLHQQQKHESQMREMIGQCESNTRELQLLQNEKCHLLVENETQKLKNLDEQHNQLMKEWRDQLKPRKKALEDELNMKKKEQEVFFRMSEDTDCLNPSSSNKLSRFVPYQDASNT
;
A
#
# COMPACT_ATOMS: atom_id res chain seq x y z
N MET A 1 1.59 -17.46 8.75
CA MET A 1 2.16 -17.63 10.11
C MET A 1 0.98 -17.86 11.03
N LEU A 2 0.40 -19.05 10.99
CA LEU A 2 0.80 -20.30 11.65
C LEU A 2 0.27 -20.37 13.09
N ASP A 3 -0.81 -21.13 13.19
CA ASP A 3 -1.20 -22.02 14.29
C ASP A 3 -0.06 -22.40 15.23
N ILE A 4 -0.09 -21.90 16.46
CA ILE A 4 0.49 -22.56 17.63
C ILE A 4 -0.46 -22.26 18.79
N TRP A 5 -0.54 -23.19 19.74
CA TRP A 5 -1.33 -23.22 20.99
C TRP A 5 -2.48 -24.23 20.99
N SER A 6 -2.10 -25.51 20.93
CA SER A 6 -2.87 -26.59 21.53
C SER A 6 -1.94 -27.57 22.26
N ARG A 7 -2.35 -27.93 23.48
CA ARG A 7 -1.92 -29.05 24.34
C ARG A 7 -0.55 -28.97 25.03
N SER A 8 -0.59 -28.97 26.37
CA SER A 8 -0.04 -30.08 27.16
C SER A 8 -0.52 -29.96 28.62
N LEU A 9 -1.09 -31.04 29.17
CA LEU A 9 -0.87 -31.51 30.55
C LEU A 9 -1.68 -32.80 30.79
N THR A 10 -0.98 -33.92 30.72
CA THR A 10 -1.36 -35.24 31.22
C THR A 10 -0.46 -35.62 32.39
N SER A 11 -0.99 -36.50 33.26
CA SER A 11 -0.30 -37.22 34.36
C SER A 11 -0.22 -36.44 35.69
N VAL A 12 -0.42 -37.01 36.87
CA VAL A 12 -0.18 -38.38 37.38
C VAL A 12 -1.20 -38.74 38.46
N SER A 13 -1.64 -40.00 38.45
CA SER A 13 -2.38 -40.68 39.52
C SER A 13 -1.48 -41.02 40.70
N SER A 14 -1.92 -40.84 41.94
CA SER A 14 -1.34 -41.55 43.08
C SER A 14 -2.44 -41.98 44.04
N ASP A 15 -2.64 -43.29 44.09
CA ASP A 15 -3.41 -44.00 45.09
C ASP A 15 -2.76 -43.87 46.46
N TYR A 16 -3.57 -43.67 47.51
CA TYR A 16 -3.34 -44.27 48.83
C TYR A 16 -4.71 -44.50 49.50
N CYS A 17 -5.02 -45.78 49.71
CA CYS A 17 -6.14 -46.28 50.49
C CYS A 17 -5.59 -46.95 51.75
N LEU A 18 -6.15 -46.60 52.92
CA LEU A 18 -6.18 -47.27 54.24
C LEU A 18 -6.54 -46.14 55.23
N THR A 19 -7.56 -46.17 56.08
CA THR A 19 -8.29 -47.25 56.77
C THR A 19 -9.65 -46.73 57.23
N SER A 20 -10.65 -47.61 57.20
CA SER A 20 -11.97 -47.48 57.81
C SER A 20 -11.90 -47.69 59.33
N LEU A 21 -12.65 -46.90 60.12
CA LEU A 21 -13.73 -47.38 61.01
C LEU A 21 -14.17 -46.32 62.05
N LEU A 22 -15.47 -46.36 62.37
CA LEU A 22 -16.24 -45.64 63.41
C LEU A 22 -16.69 -44.21 63.02
N SER A 23 -17.96 -43.82 63.07
CA SER A 23 -19.18 -44.45 63.55
C SER A 23 -20.38 -43.60 63.06
N ALA A 24 -21.49 -44.29 62.89
CA ALA A 24 -22.88 -43.86 62.71
C ALA A 24 -23.28 -42.39 62.95
N SER A 25 -24.30 -42.01 62.17
CA SER A 25 -25.22 -40.87 62.35
C SER A 25 -24.84 -39.58 61.62
N GLN A 26 -25.05 -39.57 60.30
CA GLN A 26 -25.32 -38.34 59.56
C GLN A 26 -26.31 -38.60 58.43
N ASP A 27 -27.61 -38.50 58.75
CA ASP A 27 -28.66 -38.26 57.76
C ASP A 27 -28.48 -36.85 57.19
N PHE A 28 -27.63 -36.75 56.17
CA PHE A 28 -27.75 -35.73 55.14
C PHE A 28 -28.22 -36.46 53.88
N SER A 29 -29.13 -35.85 53.13
CA SER A 29 -29.81 -36.38 51.94
C SER A 29 -28.84 -36.93 50.87
N ARG A 30 -28.28 -38.12 51.12
CA ARG A 30 -27.40 -38.84 50.19
C ARG A 30 -28.30 -39.62 49.23
N LYS A 31 -28.50 -39.06 48.05
CA LYS A 31 -29.22 -39.77 46.99
C LYS A 31 -28.32 -40.89 46.46
N THR A 32 -28.77 -42.14 46.55
CA THR A 32 -28.01 -43.28 46.04
C THR A 32 -28.51 -43.60 44.64
N LEU A 33 -27.65 -43.43 43.63
CA LEU A 33 -27.96 -43.86 42.27
C LEU A 33 -27.71 -45.37 42.19
N LYS A 34 -28.79 -46.15 42.02
CA LYS A 34 -28.70 -47.58 41.74
C LYS A 34 -28.93 -47.82 40.26
N ARG A 35 -28.02 -48.55 39.61
CA ARG A 35 -28.18 -49.01 38.23
C ARG A 35 -28.09 -50.53 38.20
N THR A 36 -29.21 -51.16 37.89
CA THR A 36 -29.30 -52.59 37.63
C THR A 36 -29.13 -52.83 36.15
N ARG A 37 -28.15 -53.63 35.78
CA ARG A 37 -27.96 -54.15 34.42
C ARG A 37 -28.25 -55.64 34.45
N LYS A 38 -29.00 -56.13 33.47
CA LYS A 38 -29.30 -57.55 33.33
C LYS A 38 -28.49 -58.12 32.18
N PHE A 39 -27.89 -59.28 32.40
CA PHE A 39 -27.06 -59.98 31.44
C PHE A 39 -27.49 -61.45 31.42
N VAL A 40 -27.49 -62.07 30.25
CA VAL A 40 -27.73 -63.51 30.12
C VAL A 40 -26.39 -64.17 29.89
N VAL A 41 -25.99 -65.08 30.80
CA VAL A 41 -24.77 -65.88 30.68
C VAL A 41 -25.20 -67.34 30.75
N ASP A 42 -24.85 -68.13 29.72
CA ASP A 42 -25.22 -69.55 29.58
C ASP A 42 -26.72 -69.85 29.73
N GLY A 43 -27.57 -68.97 29.17
CA GLY A 43 -29.03 -69.13 29.17
C GLY A 43 -29.74 -68.74 30.47
N VAL A 44 -29.00 -68.29 31.50
CA VAL A 44 -29.55 -67.82 32.78
C VAL A 44 -29.42 -66.30 32.89
N GLU A 45 -30.53 -65.60 33.16
CA GLU A 45 -30.57 -64.14 33.32
C GLU A 45 -30.04 -63.74 34.71
N LEU A 46 -28.89 -63.07 34.74
CA LEU A 46 -28.25 -62.52 35.93
C LEU A 46 -28.42 -60.99 35.96
N SER A 47 -28.90 -60.46 37.08
CA SER A 47 -29.00 -59.01 37.28
C SER A 47 -27.93 -58.50 38.23
N VAL A 48 -27.09 -57.59 37.75
CA VAL A 48 -26.02 -56.93 38.53
C VAL A 48 -26.48 -55.52 38.85
N THR A 49 -26.71 -55.25 40.13
CA THR A 49 -27.03 -53.90 40.62
C THR A 49 -25.80 -53.24 41.18
N THR A 50 -25.37 -52.15 40.54
CA THR A 50 -24.31 -51.28 41.06
C THR A 50 -24.94 -50.07 41.72
N SER A 51 -24.50 -49.72 42.93
CA SER A 51 -25.00 -48.55 43.67
C SER A 51 -23.87 -47.56 43.95
N LYS A 52 -24.06 -46.30 43.58
CA LYS A 52 -23.14 -45.20 43.87
C LYS A 52 -23.84 -44.14 44.73
N ILE A 53 -23.20 -43.75 45.83
CA ILE A 53 -23.69 -42.70 46.73
C ILE A 53 -23.29 -41.35 46.11
N ILE A 54 -24.27 -40.54 45.72
CA ILE A 54 -24.06 -39.17 45.25
C ILE A 54 -23.92 -38.29 46.49
N GLY A 55 -22.72 -37.77 46.72
CA GLY A 55 -22.41 -36.83 47.81
C GLY A 55 -22.45 -35.37 47.35
N ASP A 56 -22.40 -34.44 48.31
CA ASP A 56 -22.35 -32.99 48.04
C ASP A 56 -21.13 -32.57 47.19
N ASP A 57 -20.06 -33.37 47.17
CA ASP A 57 -18.87 -33.12 46.37
C ASP A 57 -19.12 -33.34 44.86
N GLU A 58 -19.99 -34.28 44.46
CA GLU A 58 -20.35 -34.45 43.03
C GLU A 58 -21.14 -33.26 42.47
N LYS A 59 -21.90 -32.57 43.33
CA LYS A 59 -22.67 -31.38 42.96
C LYS A 59 -21.76 -30.17 42.71
N LYS A 60 -20.70 -30.02 43.52
CA LYS A 60 -19.67 -28.98 43.32
C LYS A 60 -18.88 -29.21 42.03
N ASP A 61 -18.53 -30.46 41.74
CA ASP A 61 -17.85 -30.83 40.50
C ASP A 61 -18.69 -30.54 39.25
N GLU A 62 -20.00 -30.80 39.29
CA GLU A 62 -20.88 -30.50 38.16
C GLU A 62 -21.04 -28.99 37.93
N GLU A 63 -21.05 -28.20 39.00
CA GLU A 63 -21.09 -26.74 38.93
C GLU A 63 -19.77 -26.16 38.37
N MET A 64 -18.62 -26.71 38.76
CA MET A 64 -17.31 -26.38 38.14
C MET A 64 -17.31 -26.70 36.63
N ARG A 65 -17.84 -27.87 36.24
CA ARG A 65 -17.98 -28.25 34.82
C ARG A 65 -18.92 -27.34 34.06
N PHE A 66 -20.03 -26.91 34.67
CA PHE A 66 -20.97 -25.99 34.04
C PHE A 66 -20.33 -24.63 33.73
N LEU A 67 -19.62 -24.05 34.71
CA LEU A 67 -18.93 -22.77 34.53
C LEU A 67 -17.82 -22.85 33.48
N ARG A 68 -17.03 -23.93 33.48
CA ARG A 68 -16.03 -24.15 32.42
C ARG A 68 -16.65 -24.23 31.03
N ARG A 69 -17.81 -24.87 30.88
CA ARG A 69 -18.55 -24.91 29.61
C ARG A 69 -19.06 -23.52 29.21
N GLN A 70 -19.45 -22.69 30.17
CA GLN A 70 -19.85 -21.30 29.91
C GLN A 70 -18.67 -20.46 29.41
N GLU A 71 -17.53 -20.49 30.09
CA GLU A 71 -16.31 -19.79 29.67
C GLU A 71 -15.92 -20.13 28.22
N LEU A 72 -15.97 -21.42 27.87
CA LEU A 72 -15.67 -21.88 26.51
C LEU A 72 -16.67 -21.37 25.46
N ARG A 73 -17.95 -21.22 25.81
CA ARG A 73 -18.96 -20.65 24.90
C ARG A 73 -18.69 -19.15 24.68
N GLU A 74 -18.34 -18.42 25.74
CA GLU A 74 -18.02 -16.99 25.65
C GLU A 74 -16.78 -16.75 24.78
N LEU A 75 -15.73 -17.56 24.94
CA LEU A 75 -14.53 -17.49 24.08
C LEU A 75 -14.87 -17.74 22.60
N ARG A 76 -15.75 -18.70 22.30
CA ARG A 76 -16.20 -18.96 20.91
C ARG A 76 -16.97 -17.78 20.32
N LEU A 77 -17.82 -17.13 21.12
CA LEU A 77 -18.55 -15.94 20.68
C LEU A 77 -17.61 -14.78 20.38
N LEU A 78 -16.62 -14.56 21.26
CA LEU A 78 -15.60 -13.52 21.08
C LEU A 78 -14.79 -13.77 19.80
N GLN A 79 -14.37 -15.01 19.56
CA GLN A 79 -13.67 -15.39 18.33
C GLN A 79 -14.53 -15.19 17.07
N LYS A 80 -15.84 -15.46 17.15
CA LYS A 80 -16.77 -15.21 16.04
C LYS A 80 -16.92 -13.72 15.75
N GLU A 81 -16.98 -12.88 16.79
CA GLU A 81 -17.01 -11.42 16.65
C GLU A 81 -15.70 -10.88 16.05
N GLU A 82 -14.56 -11.39 16.50
CA GLU A 82 -13.22 -11.08 15.99
C GLU A 82 -13.13 -11.36 14.48
N HIS A 83 -13.53 -12.55 14.04
CA HIS A 83 -13.53 -12.91 12.62
C HIS A 83 -14.44 -12.01 11.78
N ARG A 84 -15.63 -11.66 12.28
CA ARG A 84 -16.54 -10.75 11.58
C ARG A 84 -15.92 -9.36 11.43
N ALA A 85 -15.37 -8.80 12.51
CA ALA A 85 -14.74 -7.49 12.47
C ALA A 85 -13.54 -7.48 11.52
N GLN A 86 -12.73 -8.55 11.50
CA GLN A 86 -11.63 -8.70 10.56
C GLN A 86 -12.11 -8.77 9.11
N ALA A 87 -13.18 -9.51 8.83
CA ALA A 87 -13.75 -9.62 7.47
C ALA A 87 -14.27 -8.27 6.97
N VAL A 88 -14.99 -7.52 7.82
CA VAL A 88 -15.48 -6.17 7.51
C VAL A 88 -14.32 -5.23 7.22
N LEU A 89 -13.28 -5.26 8.06
CA LEU A 89 -12.09 -4.44 7.84
C LEU A 89 -11.42 -4.81 6.51
N ASN A 90 -11.15 -6.09 6.26
CA ASN A 90 -10.50 -6.54 5.02
C ASN A 90 -11.28 -6.09 3.77
N SER A 91 -12.61 -6.21 3.78
CA SER A 91 -13.46 -5.73 2.67
C SER A 91 -13.33 -4.22 2.46
N LYS A 92 -13.28 -3.43 3.54
CA LYS A 92 -13.07 -1.99 3.47
C LYS A 92 -11.69 -1.65 2.89
N LEU A 93 -10.63 -2.31 3.34
CA LEU A 93 -9.27 -2.08 2.85
C LEU A 93 -9.16 -2.43 1.37
N GLU A 94 -9.81 -3.50 0.92
CA GLU A 94 -9.82 -3.86 -0.50
C GLU A 94 -10.53 -2.82 -1.36
N THR A 95 -11.70 -2.37 -0.91
CA THR A 95 -12.45 -1.30 -1.60
C THR A 95 -11.63 -0.02 -1.73
N GLN A 96 -10.85 0.36 -0.70
CA GLN A 96 -9.96 1.53 -0.77
C GLN A 96 -8.84 1.35 -1.80
N ARG A 97 -8.28 0.14 -1.95
CA ARG A 97 -7.25 -0.14 -2.98
C ARG A 97 -7.83 0.00 -4.37
N ASP A 98 -8.99 -0.60 -4.61
CA ASP A 98 -9.67 -0.53 -5.91
C ASP A 98 -10.04 0.90 -6.29
N GLN A 99 -10.53 1.69 -5.33
CA GLN A 99 -10.85 3.10 -5.57
C GLN A 99 -9.61 3.92 -5.95
N MET A 100 -8.49 3.70 -5.26
CA MET A 100 -7.23 4.38 -5.55
C MET A 100 -6.71 4.02 -6.96
N LEU A 101 -6.69 2.73 -7.31
CA LEU A 101 -6.26 2.26 -8.62
C LEU A 101 -7.14 2.82 -9.74
N LYS A 102 -8.47 2.74 -9.59
CA LYS A 102 -9.42 3.29 -10.58
C LYS A 102 -9.24 4.79 -10.79
N ARG A 103 -9.02 5.56 -9.71
CA ARG A 103 -8.77 7.00 -9.82
C ARG A 103 -7.49 7.29 -10.59
N PHE A 104 -6.41 6.57 -10.28
CA PHE A 104 -5.12 6.72 -10.97
C PHE A 104 -5.26 6.39 -12.46
N ASP A 105 -5.88 5.27 -12.81
CA ASP A 105 -6.06 4.87 -14.21
C ASP A 105 -6.91 5.87 -15.00
N GLN A 106 -7.94 6.45 -14.39
CA GLN A 106 -8.75 7.50 -14.99
C GLN A 106 -7.96 8.78 -15.23
N GLU A 107 -7.20 9.23 -14.23
CA GLU A 107 -6.35 10.43 -14.34
C GLU A 107 -5.27 10.24 -15.41
N MET A 108 -4.61 9.07 -15.43
CA MET A 108 -3.56 8.73 -16.41
C MET A 108 -4.13 8.72 -17.84
N ASN A 109 -5.25 8.06 -18.05
CA ASN A 109 -5.89 8.00 -19.36
C ASN A 109 -6.38 9.37 -19.83
N ALA A 110 -6.88 10.22 -18.92
CA ALA A 110 -7.29 11.57 -19.26
C ALA A 110 -6.09 12.43 -19.72
N LYS A 111 -4.95 12.36 -19.00
CA LYS A 111 -3.73 13.09 -19.39
C LYS A 111 -3.14 12.57 -20.70
N LYS A 112 -3.11 11.25 -20.90
CA LYS A 112 -2.65 10.67 -22.17
C LYS A 112 -3.50 11.18 -23.36
N LYS A 113 -4.82 11.09 -23.25
CA LYS A 113 -5.75 11.59 -24.28
C LYS A 113 -5.59 13.09 -24.55
N HIS A 114 -5.35 13.89 -23.51
CA HIS A 114 -5.12 15.32 -23.65
C HIS A 114 -3.89 15.61 -24.52
N TYR A 115 -2.74 15.01 -24.21
CA TYR A 115 -1.52 15.23 -24.99
C TYR A 115 -1.58 14.62 -26.40
N ASP A 116 -2.25 13.48 -26.56
CA ASP A 116 -2.46 12.88 -27.90
C ASP A 116 -3.29 13.84 -28.79
N LEU A 117 -4.30 14.50 -28.23
CA LEU A 117 -5.10 15.52 -28.95
C LEU A 117 -4.30 16.79 -29.26
N GLU A 118 -3.51 17.30 -28.30
CA GLU A 118 -2.67 18.49 -28.52
C GLU A 118 -1.63 18.26 -29.61
N LEU A 119 -1.03 17.07 -29.67
CA LEU A 119 -0.11 16.67 -30.74
C LEU A 119 -0.81 16.61 -32.10
N GLU A 120 -1.99 15.98 -32.17
CA GLU A 120 -2.79 15.91 -33.41
C GLU A 120 -3.17 17.32 -33.91
N ASN A 121 -3.59 18.20 -33.00
CA ASN A 121 -3.91 19.59 -33.33
C ASN A 121 -2.69 20.36 -33.84
N LEU A 122 -1.52 20.17 -33.22
CA LEU A 122 -0.27 20.79 -33.65
C LEU A 122 0.12 20.32 -35.07
N GLU A 123 0.01 19.03 -35.36
CA GLU A 123 0.32 18.46 -36.68
C GLU A 123 -0.64 18.97 -37.76
N LYS A 124 -1.93 19.07 -37.45
CA LYS A 124 -2.92 19.70 -38.35
C LYS A 124 -2.58 21.16 -38.61
N HIS A 125 -2.20 21.91 -37.59
CA HIS A 125 -1.84 23.31 -37.72
C HIS A 125 -0.55 23.51 -38.52
N GLN A 126 0.46 22.67 -38.31
CA GLN A 126 1.69 22.61 -39.10
C GLN A 126 1.36 22.43 -40.57
N LYS A 127 0.64 21.36 -40.92
CA LYS A 127 0.28 21.05 -42.30
C LYS A 127 -0.43 22.21 -43.00
N GLN A 128 -1.45 22.78 -42.36
CA GLN A 128 -2.21 23.91 -42.93
C GLN A 128 -1.34 25.16 -43.13
N THR A 129 -0.38 25.40 -42.24
CA THR A 129 0.51 26.56 -42.33
C THR A 129 1.50 26.41 -43.49
N ILE A 130 2.10 25.22 -43.62
CA ILE A 130 3.05 24.93 -44.70
C ILE A 130 2.36 24.95 -46.07
N GLU A 131 1.19 24.30 -46.21
CA GLU A 131 0.42 24.33 -47.46
C GLU A 131 0.05 25.76 -47.89
N ARG A 132 -0.28 26.63 -46.92
CA ARG A 132 -0.57 28.05 -47.19
C ARG A 132 0.68 28.79 -47.66
N MET A 133 1.81 28.60 -46.99
CA MET A 133 3.08 29.23 -47.37
C MET A 133 3.52 28.80 -48.77
N GLU A 134 3.45 27.49 -49.07
CA GLU A 134 3.79 26.96 -50.40
C GLU A 134 2.91 27.57 -51.50
N ASN A 135 1.61 27.73 -51.23
CA ASN A 135 0.70 28.38 -52.16
C ASN A 135 1.05 29.86 -52.38
N ASP A 136 1.30 30.61 -51.29
CA ASP A 136 1.68 32.02 -51.36
C ASP A 136 3.03 32.22 -52.08
N HIS A 137 3.99 31.34 -51.82
CA HIS A 137 5.29 31.28 -52.50
C HIS A 137 5.13 31.02 -54.02
N SER A 138 4.23 30.10 -54.40
CA SER A 138 3.90 29.81 -55.80
C SER A 138 3.26 31.01 -56.51
N VAL A 139 2.35 31.72 -55.83
CA VAL A 139 1.72 32.95 -56.36
C VAL A 139 2.76 34.05 -56.55
N LYS A 140 3.55 34.36 -55.52
CA LYS A 140 4.62 35.39 -55.58
C LYS A 140 5.64 35.10 -56.69
N LEU A 141 6.05 33.84 -56.86
CA LEU A 141 6.98 33.46 -57.92
C LEU A 141 6.40 33.70 -59.31
N LYS A 142 5.11 33.39 -59.52
CA LYS A 142 4.41 33.64 -60.79
C LYS A 142 4.26 35.13 -61.07
N GLU A 143 3.93 35.93 -60.06
CA GLU A 143 3.78 37.38 -60.17
C GLU A 143 5.12 38.05 -60.50
N GLU A 144 6.20 37.70 -59.80
CA GLU A 144 7.52 38.27 -60.07
C GLU A 144 8.04 37.85 -61.45
N THR A 145 7.81 36.59 -61.87
CA THR A 145 8.16 36.14 -63.23
C THR A 145 7.43 36.97 -64.29
N LYS A 146 6.15 37.28 -64.09
CA LYS A 146 5.39 38.16 -65.00
C LYS A 146 5.93 39.58 -65.00
N ARG A 147 6.25 40.12 -63.82
CA ARG A 147 6.82 41.47 -63.66
C ARG A 147 8.14 41.60 -64.43
N ILE A 148 9.07 40.66 -64.25
CA ILE A 148 10.37 40.65 -64.94
C ILE A 148 10.19 40.54 -66.46
N LYS A 149 9.25 39.71 -66.94
CA LYS A 149 8.97 39.63 -68.39
C LYS A 149 8.49 40.96 -68.98
N VAL A 150 7.58 41.67 -68.29
CA VAL A 150 7.11 42.98 -68.72
C VAL A 150 8.25 44.02 -68.71
N GLU A 151 9.15 43.94 -67.72
CA GLU A 151 10.33 44.80 -67.65
C GLU A 151 11.33 44.50 -68.77
N GLN A 152 11.58 43.21 -69.06
CA GLN A 152 12.39 42.74 -70.19
C GLN A 152 11.86 43.25 -71.54
N GLU A 153 10.54 43.23 -71.75
CA GLU A 153 9.91 43.78 -72.96
C GLU A 153 10.15 45.29 -73.10
N ARG A 154 10.01 46.05 -72.00
CA ARG A 154 10.29 47.49 -71.97
C ARG A 154 11.77 47.78 -72.23
N GLU A 155 12.67 47.00 -71.65
CA GLU A 155 14.11 47.14 -71.85
C GLU A 155 14.55 46.74 -73.25
N LEU A 156 13.94 45.70 -73.83
CA LEU A 156 14.16 45.32 -75.22
C LEU A 156 13.75 46.46 -76.16
N HIS A 157 12.61 47.11 -75.90
CA HIS A 157 12.18 48.27 -76.68
C HIS A 157 13.17 49.43 -76.55
N ARG A 158 13.59 49.78 -75.32
CA ARG A 158 14.62 50.81 -75.08
C ARG A 158 15.94 50.50 -75.79
N PHE A 159 16.40 49.26 -75.72
CA PHE A 159 17.61 48.80 -76.39
C PHE A 159 17.51 48.93 -77.92
N GLN A 160 16.38 48.51 -78.51
CA GLN A 160 16.15 48.65 -79.95
C GLN A 160 16.16 50.12 -80.41
N GLU A 161 15.53 51.02 -79.66
CA GLU A 161 15.55 52.45 -79.94
C GLU A 161 16.95 53.04 -79.80
N GLN A 162 17.71 52.66 -78.76
CA GLN A 162 19.10 53.08 -78.59
C GLN A 162 19.99 52.60 -79.75
N GLN A 163 19.81 51.36 -80.22
CA GLN A 163 20.52 50.83 -81.39
C GLN A 163 20.18 51.61 -82.67
N LYS A 164 18.90 51.95 -82.88
CA LYS A 164 18.47 52.81 -84.01
C LYS A 164 19.12 54.20 -83.92
N GLN A 165 19.17 54.80 -82.73
CA GLN A 165 19.79 56.11 -82.51
C GLN A 165 21.31 56.07 -82.75
N GLN A 166 22.02 55.07 -82.22
CA GLN A 166 23.46 54.88 -82.47
C GLN A 166 23.76 54.71 -83.97
N LYS A 167 22.91 53.99 -84.71
CA LYS A 167 23.04 53.88 -86.18
C LYS A 167 22.84 55.21 -86.89
N LYS A 168 21.92 56.07 -86.43
CA LYS A 168 21.71 57.42 -86.97
C LYS A 168 22.93 58.32 -86.71
N GLU A 169 23.44 58.31 -85.49
CA GLU A 169 24.64 59.07 -85.10
C GLU A 169 25.90 58.60 -85.84
N LEU A 170 26.05 57.29 -86.05
CA LEU A 170 27.13 56.71 -86.85
C LEU A 170 27.08 57.23 -88.29
N LYS A 171 25.90 57.21 -88.92
CA LYS A 171 25.70 57.75 -90.28
C LYS A 171 26.01 59.25 -90.33
N GLN A 172 25.46 60.04 -89.41
CA GLN A 172 25.73 61.47 -89.32
C GLN A 172 27.23 61.78 -89.11
N SER A 173 27.95 60.96 -88.34
CA SER A 173 29.39 61.12 -88.13
C SER A 173 30.21 60.83 -89.39
N VAL A 174 29.77 59.89 -90.21
CA VAL A 174 30.41 59.53 -91.49
C VAL A 174 30.12 60.58 -92.55
N ASP A 175 28.91 61.17 -92.56
CA ASP A 175 28.53 62.22 -93.50
C ASP A 175 29.37 63.50 -93.36
N LYS A 176 29.98 63.73 -92.18
CA LYS A 176 30.91 64.84 -91.92
C LYS A 176 32.33 64.62 -92.45
N LEU A 177 32.66 63.46 -93.00
CA LEU A 177 34.00 63.14 -93.53
C LEU A 177 34.18 63.56 -95.00
N PRO A 178 35.41 63.62 -95.54
CA PRO A 178 35.67 63.86 -96.97
C PRO A 178 35.02 62.81 -97.88
N ARG A 179 34.43 63.24 -99.00
CA ARG A 179 33.56 62.42 -99.89
C ARG A 179 34.22 61.13 -100.40
N ASN A 180 35.54 61.15 -100.58
CA ASN A 180 36.40 60.04 -100.98
C ASN A 180 36.68 59.00 -99.89
N GLN A 181 36.43 59.31 -98.60
CA GLN A 181 36.66 58.39 -97.47
C GLN A 181 35.36 57.84 -96.87
N ARG A 182 34.20 58.45 -97.18
CA ARG A 182 32.90 58.09 -96.57
C ARG A 182 32.51 56.64 -96.81
N LYS A 183 32.67 56.14 -98.04
CA LYS A 183 32.22 54.80 -98.42
C LYS A 183 33.00 53.71 -97.67
N ASP A 184 34.32 53.84 -97.63
CA ASP A 184 35.18 52.86 -96.96
C ASP A 184 35.08 52.98 -95.43
N THR A 185 34.98 54.20 -94.90
CA THR A 185 34.81 54.43 -93.45
C THR A 185 33.43 53.97 -92.95
N LEU A 186 32.35 54.16 -93.72
CA LEU A 186 31.03 53.65 -93.37
C LEU A 186 31.04 52.13 -93.29
N LYS A 187 31.65 51.47 -94.29
CA LYS A 187 31.76 50.01 -94.35
C LYS A 187 32.61 49.47 -93.19
N GLN A 188 33.73 50.12 -92.89
CA GLN A 188 34.61 49.74 -91.79
C GLN A 188 33.96 49.96 -90.42
N ARG A 189 33.28 51.11 -90.20
CA ARG A 189 32.55 51.40 -88.95
C ARG A 189 31.31 50.53 -88.76
N MET A 190 30.55 50.22 -89.82
CA MET A 190 29.44 49.27 -89.77
C MET A 190 29.90 47.84 -89.49
N ASN A 191 31.07 47.44 -89.99
CA ASN A 191 31.66 46.13 -89.68
C ASN A 191 32.31 46.09 -88.27
N ALA A 192 32.83 47.22 -87.78
CA ALA A 192 33.36 47.36 -86.41
C ALA A 192 32.26 47.56 -85.36
N PHE A 193 31.05 47.94 -85.77
CA PHE A 193 29.87 48.00 -84.93
C PHE A 193 29.54 46.57 -84.49
N GLN A 194 30.04 46.17 -83.32
CA GLN A 194 29.81 44.86 -82.71
C GLN A 194 28.37 44.71 -82.22
N GLU A 195 27.39 44.99 -83.08
CA GLU A 195 25.96 44.92 -82.80
C GLU A 195 25.55 43.53 -82.31
N LYS A 196 26.17 42.49 -82.87
CA LYS A 196 25.95 41.10 -82.47
C LYS A 196 26.41 40.84 -81.03
N LYS A 197 27.62 41.26 -80.65
CA LYS A 197 28.17 41.05 -79.30
C LYS A 197 27.42 41.86 -78.25
N ILE A 198 27.06 43.11 -78.56
CA ILE A 198 26.29 43.98 -77.65
C ILE A 198 24.86 43.44 -77.46
N ARG A 199 24.23 42.94 -78.54
CA ARG A 199 22.92 42.30 -78.49
C ARG A 199 22.96 40.97 -77.71
N GLU A 200 23.96 40.13 -77.94
CA GLU A 200 24.16 38.88 -77.20
C GLU A 200 24.37 39.16 -75.70
N MET A 201 25.18 40.15 -75.36
CA MET A 201 25.42 40.58 -73.97
C MET A 201 24.13 41.09 -73.31
N PHE A 202 23.30 41.87 -74.02
CA PHE A 202 22.00 42.31 -73.51
C PHE A 202 21.09 41.13 -73.17
N PHE A 203 20.90 40.17 -74.10
CA PHE A 203 20.06 39.00 -73.84
C PHE A 203 20.62 38.10 -72.74
N SER A 204 21.95 37.96 -72.66
CA SER A 204 22.61 37.23 -71.57
C SER A 204 22.33 37.88 -70.22
N ASN A 205 22.51 39.20 -70.11
CA ASN A 205 22.26 39.94 -68.86
C ASN A 205 20.78 39.86 -68.44
N GLN A 206 19.85 39.91 -69.39
CA GLN A 206 18.42 39.76 -69.10
C GLN A 206 18.08 38.37 -68.56
N LYS A 207 18.66 37.34 -69.16
CA LYS A 207 18.50 35.96 -68.71
C LYS A 207 19.12 35.76 -67.33
N GLU A 208 20.33 36.26 -67.13
CA GLU A 208 21.03 36.19 -65.85
C GLU A 208 20.27 36.91 -64.74
N HIS A 209 19.70 38.09 -65.03
CA HIS A 209 18.89 38.84 -64.08
C HIS A 209 17.63 38.05 -63.65
N LEU A 210 16.91 37.47 -64.62
CA LEU A 210 15.75 36.62 -64.35
C LEU A 210 16.14 35.40 -63.53
N ASP A 211 17.14 34.64 -63.97
CA ASP A 211 17.60 33.42 -63.29
C ASP A 211 18.08 33.72 -61.86
N THR A 212 18.82 34.80 -61.66
CA THR A 212 19.33 35.20 -60.34
C THR A 212 18.20 35.62 -59.41
N THR A 213 17.21 36.36 -59.93
CA THR A 213 16.06 36.81 -59.13
C THR A 213 15.17 35.65 -58.74
N LEU A 214 14.86 34.75 -59.68
CA LEU A 214 14.06 33.55 -59.39
C LEU A 214 14.78 32.61 -58.41
N LYS A 215 16.08 32.36 -58.59
CA LYS A 215 16.89 31.58 -57.64
C LYS A 215 16.85 32.17 -56.23
N ARG A 216 16.97 33.50 -56.11
CA ARG A 216 16.90 34.20 -54.81
C ARG A 216 15.54 34.02 -54.14
N ILE A 217 14.45 34.14 -54.89
CA ILE A 217 13.10 33.96 -54.36
C ILE A 217 12.89 32.51 -53.93
N THR A 218 13.26 31.54 -54.76
CA THR A 218 13.16 30.11 -54.40
C THR A 218 14.00 29.78 -53.16
N TYR A 219 15.21 30.33 -53.05
CA TYR A 219 16.04 30.17 -51.86
C TYR A 219 15.37 30.74 -50.60
N ASN A 220 14.85 31.98 -50.67
CA ASN A 220 14.15 32.59 -49.54
C ASN A 220 12.89 31.81 -49.14
N ASN A 221 12.09 31.35 -50.12
CA ASN A 221 10.90 30.54 -49.87
C ASN A 221 11.23 29.24 -49.14
N LYS A 222 12.27 28.52 -49.61
CA LYS A 222 12.76 27.30 -48.94
C LYS A 222 13.23 27.58 -47.52
N ARG A 223 13.96 28.68 -47.31
CA ARG A 223 14.45 29.09 -45.99
C ARG A 223 13.28 29.38 -45.04
N GLU A 224 12.27 30.12 -45.49
CA GLU A 224 11.06 30.42 -44.70
C GLU A 224 10.30 29.14 -44.31
N ILE A 225 10.15 28.17 -45.22
CA ILE A 225 9.54 26.87 -44.91
C ILE A 225 10.39 26.12 -43.88
N ALA A 226 11.71 26.02 -44.08
CA ALA A 226 12.61 25.32 -43.17
C ALA A 226 12.63 25.93 -41.75
N GLU A 227 12.58 27.26 -41.65
CA GLU A 227 12.45 27.98 -40.38
C GLU A 227 11.13 27.66 -39.68
N THR A 228 10.02 27.71 -40.42
CA THR A 228 8.68 27.40 -39.89
C THR A 228 8.57 25.95 -39.42
N GLU A 229 9.07 25.00 -40.21
CA GLU A 229 9.12 23.56 -39.90
C GLU A 229 9.94 23.28 -38.64
N ARG A 230 11.06 24.00 -38.45
CA ARG A 230 11.88 23.92 -37.24
C ARG A 230 11.13 24.46 -36.00
N GLU A 231 10.35 25.53 -36.15
CA GLU A 231 9.50 26.02 -35.05
C GLU A 231 8.44 24.99 -34.64
N PHE A 232 7.75 24.37 -35.61
CA PHE A 232 6.76 23.33 -35.33
C PHE A 232 7.40 22.11 -34.67
N LEU A 233 8.58 21.67 -35.14
CA LEU A 233 9.30 20.57 -34.51
C LEU A 233 9.68 20.90 -33.06
N ASN A 234 10.16 22.11 -32.78
CA ASN A 234 10.48 22.55 -31.42
C ASN A 234 9.24 22.53 -30.51
N ARG A 235 8.09 23.03 -31.00
CA ARG A 235 6.82 22.97 -30.25
C ARG A 235 6.38 21.53 -30.00
N LYS A 236 6.50 20.65 -31.00
CA LYS A 236 6.20 19.21 -30.87
C LYS A 236 7.08 18.55 -29.82
N HIS A 237 8.38 18.82 -29.84
CA HIS A 237 9.31 18.33 -28.83
C HIS A 237 8.96 18.82 -27.42
N GLN A 238 8.53 20.08 -27.28
CA GLN A 238 8.08 20.59 -25.98
C GLN A 238 6.85 19.85 -25.46
N LEU A 239 5.83 19.63 -26.30
CA LEU A 239 4.65 18.85 -25.90
C LEU A 239 5.01 17.42 -25.49
N ILE A 240 5.94 16.78 -26.20
CA ILE A 240 6.42 15.43 -25.84
C ILE A 240 7.11 15.45 -24.47
N ARG A 241 7.97 16.45 -24.20
CA ARG A 241 8.60 16.61 -22.87
C ARG A 241 7.56 16.83 -21.78
N ASP A 242 6.59 17.71 -22.00
CA ASP A 242 5.56 18.03 -21.02
C ASP A 242 4.67 16.80 -20.72
N ARG A 243 4.36 16.00 -21.75
CA ARG A 243 3.65 14.72 -21.61
C ARG A 243 4.41 13.74 -20.73
N GLU A 244 5.68 13.48 -21.06
CA GLU A 244 6.50 12.52 -20.31
C GLU A 244 6.78 13.00 -18.89
N ALA A 245 7.03 14.30 -18.68
CA ALA A 245 7.17 14.90 -17.36
C ALA A 245 5.90 14.70 -16.52
N THR A 246 4.72 14.97 -17.09
CA THR A 246 3.43 14.74 -16.42
C THR A 246 3.26 13.27 -16.06
N ILE A 247 3.61 12.34 -16.95
CA ILE A 247 3.54 10.89 -16.67
C ILE A 247 4.44 10.52 -15.49
N TRP A 248 5.69 10.98 -15.47
CA TRP A 248 6.61 10.68 -14.37
C TRP A 248 6.16 11.28 -13.04
N ASP A 249 5.65 12.52 -13.03
CA ASP A 249 5.11 13.15 -11.82
C ASP A 249 3.90 12.37 -11.27
N MET A 250 3.03 11.87 -12.16
CA MET A 250 1.90 11.02 -11.79
C MET A 250 2.34 9.65 -11.26
N GLU A 251 3.33 9.01 -11.89
CA GLU A 251 3.95 7.78 -11.38
C GLU A 251 4.51 7.99 -9.96
N GLU A 252 5.28 9.05 -9.73
CA GLU A 252 5.87 9.37 -8.41
C GLU A 252 4.79 9.58 -7.35
N LYS A 253 3.77 10.40 -7.68
CA LYS A 253 2.64 10.69 -6.81
C LYS A 253 1.88 9.41 -6.47
N ASN A 254 1.63 8.53 -7.43
CA ASN A 254 0.93 7.27 -7.21
C ASN A 254 1.71 6.33 -6.29
N LEU A 255 3.04 6.24 -6.45
CA LEU A 255 3.89 5.46 -5.55
C LEU A 255 3.82 5.96 -4.10
N TYR A 256 3.82 7.29 -3.92
CA TYR A 256 3.65 7.91 -2.60
C TYR A 256 2.25 7.65 -2.02
N GLU A 257 1.19 7.89 -2.78
CA GLU A 257 -0.20 7.68 -2.34
C GLU A 257 -0.45 6.20 -1.98
N LYS A 258 0.09 5.25 -2.77
CA LYS A 258 0.03 3.82 -2.47
C LYS A 258 0.72 3.48 -1.14
N HIS A 259 1.88 4.07 -0.87
CA HIS A 259 2.59 3.88 0.39
C HIS A 259 1.77 4.42 1.58
N GLN A 260 1.24 5.64 1.47
CA GLN A 260 0.41 6.24 2.52
C GLN A 260 -0.86 5.41 2.78
N LEU A 261 -1.50 4.92 1.72
CA LEU A 261 -2.65 4.03 1.84
C LEU A 261 -2.26 2.76 2.61
N PHE A 262 -1.21 2.05 2.20
CA PHE A 262 -0.79 0.83 2.89
C PHE A 262 -0.37 1.07 4.34
N LYS A 263 0.27 2.20 4.63
CA LYS A 263 0.63 2.61 5.99
C LYS A 263 -0.61 2.82 6.85
N GLN A 264 -1.63 3.49 6.33
CA GLN A 264 -2.91 3.67 7.01
C GLN A 264 -3.64 2.33 7.21
N GLN A 265 -3.68 1.47 6.18
CA GLN A 265 -4.32 0.16 6.26
C GLN A 265 -3.66 -0.77 7.27
N LEU A 266 -2.33 -0.68 7.42
CA LEU A 266 -1.60 -1.41 8.45
C LEU A 266 -1.98 -0.92 9.85
N LYS A 267 -2.02 0.41 10.06
CA LYS A 267 -2.48 1.01 11.32
C LYS A 267 -3.91 0.60 11.69
N ASP A 268 -4.82 0.60 10.72
CA ASP A 268 -6.22 0.17 10.93
C ASP A 268 -6.30 -1.30 11.37
N GLN A 269 -5.46 -2.18 10.80
CA GLN A 269 -5.36 -3.59 11.21
C GLN A 269 -4.85 -3.75 12.64
N TYR A 270 -3.75 -3.08 12.99
CA TYR A 270 -3.21 -3.15 14.36
C TYR A 270 -4.14 -2.47 15.37
N PHE A 271 -4.86 -1.41 14.98
CA PHE A 271 -5.90 -0.81 15.81
C PHE A 271 -6.98 -1.82 16.16
N LEU A 272 -7.48 -2.58 15.17
CA LEU A 272 -8.45 -3.64 15.41
C LEU A 272 -7.87 -4.74 16.30
N GLN A 273 -6.63 -5.18 16.06
CA GLN A 273 -5.96 -6.19 16.88
C GLN A 273 -5.80 -5.74 18.34
N ARG A 274 -5.39 -4.49 18.59
CA ARG A 274 -5.30 -3.91 19.95
C ARG A 274 -6.67 -3.91 20.63
N HIS A 275 -7.72 -3.48 19.92
CA HIS A 275 -9.08 -3.48 20.45
C HIS A 275 -9.58 -4.88 20.82
N GLN A 276 -9.32 -5.86 19.95
CA GLN A 276 -9.68 -7.26 20.20
C GLN A 276 -8.89 -7.86 21.36
N LEU A 277 -7.59 -7.54 21.48
CA LEU A 277 -6.75 -7.95 22.59
C LEU A 277 -7.29 -7.43 23.92
N LEU A 278 -7.67 -6.15 23.99
CA LEU A 278 -8.27 -5.56 25.19
C LEU A 278 -9.60 -6.24 25.56
N LYS A 279 -10.45 -6.57 24.58
CA LYS A 279 -11.68 -7.35 24.83
C LYS A 279 -11.37 -8.74 25.40
N LYS A 280 -10.33 -9.42 24.88
CA LYS A 280 -9.88 -10.72 25.41
C LYS A 280 -9.37 -10.57 26.85
N HIS A 281 -8.57 -9.55 27.12
CA HIS A 281 -8.03 -9.26 28.45
C HIS A 281 -9.12 -8.99 29.48
N GLU A 282 -10.18 -8.26 29.10
CA GLU A 282 -11.33 -8.04 29.96
C GLU A 282 -11.98 -9.38 30.37
N LYS A 283 -12.22 -10.26 29.40
CA LYS A 283 -12.81 -11.58 29.65
C LYS A 283 -11.90 -12.48 30.49
N GLU A 284 -10.59 -12.50 30.24
CA GLU A 284 -9.62 -13.22 31.07
C GLU A 284 -9.61 -12.71 32.52
N ARG A 285 -9.72 -11.39 32.72
CA ARG A 285 -9.75 -10.77 34.06
C ARG A 285 -11.04 -11.10 34.81
N GLU A 286 -12.19 -11.03 34.14
CA GLU A 286 -13.48 -11.45 34.71
C GLU A 286 -13.43 -12.91 35.16
N GLN A 287 -12.89 -13.81 34.32
CA GLN A 287 -12.73 -15.23 34.65
C GLN A 287 -11.80 -15.45 35.85
N MET A 288 -10.67 -14.75 35.91
CA MET A 288 -9.73 -14.83 37.03
C MET A 288 -10.35 -14.32 38.34
N GLN A 289 -11.11 -13.23 38.29
CA GLN A 289 -11.81 -12.69 39.45
C GLN A 289 -12.86 -13.68 39.98
N GLN A 290 -13.67 -14.27 39.09
CA GLN A 290 -14.66 -15.28 39.46
C GLN A 290 -14.00 -16.54 40.05
N TYR A 291 -12.88 -16.98 39.47
CA TYR A 291 -12.09 -18.10 40.01
C TYR A 291 -11.58 -17.81 41.42
N ASN A 292 -10.90 -16.68 41.61
CA ASN A 292 -10.36 -16.26 42.91
C ASN A 292 -11.46 -16.16 43.98
N GLN A 293 -12.59 -15.52 43.64
CA GLN A 293 -13.75 -15.41 44.53
C GLN A 293 -14.26 -16.79 44.96
N ARG A 294 -14.35 -17.74 44.02
CA ARG A 294 -14.79 -19.10 44.31
C ARG A 294 -13.84 -19.84 45.25
N MET A 295 -12.54 -19.69 45.06
CA MET A 295 -11.53 -20.32 45.93
C MET A 295 -11.63 -19.80 47.38
N VAL A 296 -11.88 -18.50 47.55
CA VAL A 296 -12.15 -17.90 48.86
C VAL A 296 -13.44 -18.45 49.48
N GLU A 297 -14.51 -18.57 48.70
CA GLU A 297 -15.80 -19.10 49.18
C GLU A 297 -15.71 -20.58 49.61
N ILE A 298 -14.98 -21.40 48.84
CA ILE A 298 -14.72 -22.80 49.19
C ILE A 298 -13.98 -22.90 50.53
N LEU A 299 -12.96 -22.05 50.74
CA LEU A 299 -12.23 -22.01 52.01
C LEU A 299 -13.13 -21.58 53.17
N LYS A 300 -13.93 -20.51 52.99
CA LYS A 300 -14.89 -20.04 54.00
C LYS A 300 -15.89 -21.12 54.39
N ALA A 301 -16.46 -21.82 53.40
CA ALA A 301 -17.41 -22.91 53.64
C ALA A 301 -16.78 -24.05 54.45
N ARG A 302 -15.53 -24.42 54.13
CA ARG A 302 -14.76 -25.41 54.90
C ARG A 302 -14.52 -24.96 56.34
N GLN A 303 -14.04 -23.74 56.54
CA GLN A 303 -13.78 -23.18 57.88
C GLN A 303 -15.07 -23.13 58.72
N GLN A 304 -16.20 -22.76 58.10
CA GLN A 304 -17.51 -22.76 58.75
C GLN A 304 -17.92 -24.16 59.19
N GLN A 305 -17.71 -25.19 58.35
CA GLN A 305 -18.00 -26.58 58.71
C GLN A 305 -17.12 -27.07 59.87
N GLU A 306 -15.82 -26.76 59.86
CA GLU A 306 -14.88 -27.09 60.93
C GLU A 306 -15.27 -26.42 62.25
N LYS A 307 -15.66 -25.13 62.21
CA LYS A 307 -16.12 -24.36 63.37
C LYS A 307 -17.41 -24.93 63.97
N HIS A 308 -18.34 -25.44 63.16
CA HIS A 308 -19.57 -26.08 63.64
C HIS A 308 -19.33 -27.46 64.26
N ARG A 309 -18.31 -28.20 63.79
CA ARG A 309 -17.98 -29.54 64.30
C ARG A 309 -17.21 -29.50 65.61
N LEU A 310 -16.31 -28.53 65.79
CA LEU A 310 -15.39 -28.47 66.94
C LEU A 310 -16.11 -28.55 68.31
N PRO A 311 -17.19 -27.82 68.60
CA PRO A 311 -17.84 -27.90 69.91
C PRO A 311 -18.44 -29.28 70.22
N LYS A 312 -18.85 -30.03 69.19
CA LYS A 312 -19.35 -31.41 69.37
C LYS A 312 -18.18 -32.33 69.74
N ILE A 313 -17.06 -32.20 69.04
CA ILE A 313 -15.83 -32.97 69.29
C ILE A 313 -15.29 -32.68 70.70
N GLN A 314 -15.18 -31.40 71.08
CA GLN A 314 -14.71 -31.00 72.41
C GLN A 314 -15.59 -31.56 73.53
N ARG A 315 -16.92 -31.58 73.35
CA ARG A 315 -17.84 -32.18 74.34
C ARG A 315 -17.66 -33.69 74.46
N SER A 316 -17.52 -34.42 73.36
CA SER A 316 -17.27 -35.86 73.41
C SER A 316 -15.92 -36.19 74.05
N GLU A 317 -14.87 -35.45 73.69
CA GLU A 317 -13.54 -35.64 74.26
C GLU A 317 -13.48 -35.32 75.75
N ALA A 318 -14.09 -34.21 76.18
CA ALA A 318 -14.11 -33.83 77.59
C ALA A 318 -14.83 -34.87 78.45
N LYS A 319 -15.91 -35.47 77.94
CA LYS A 319 -16.60 -36.60 78.61
C LYS A 319 -15.65 -37.79 78.78
N THR A 320 -14.93 -38.17 77.72
CA THR A 320 -13.97 -39.28 77.77
C THR A 320 -12.81 -38.98 78.71
N ARG A 321 -12.22 -37.78 78.65
CA ARG A 321 -11.12 -37.33 79.52
C ARG A 321 -11.56 -37.29 80.99
N MET A 322 -12.75 -36.78 81.29
CA MET A 322 -13.33 -36.75 82.63
C MET A 322 -13.57 -38.17 83.19
N ALA A 323 -14.07 -39.09 82.36
CA ALA A 323 -14.26 -40.49 82.77
C ALA A 323 -12.92 -41.16 83.09
N MET A 324 -11.90 -40.93 82.27
CA MET A 324 -10.53 -41.41 82.50
C MET A 324 -9.94 -40.82 83.79
N PHE A 325 -10.11 -39.52 84.03
CA PHE A 325 -9.62 -38.86 85.25
C PHE A 325 -10.30 -39.40 86.51
N LYS A 326 -11.63 -39.56 86.49
CA LYS A 326 -12.38 -40.18 87.60
C LYS A 326 -11.93 -41.62 87.86
N LYS A 327 -11.64 -42.40 86.82
CA LYS A 327 -11.10 -43.76 86.95
C LYS A 327 -9.69 -43.73 87.58
N SER A 328 -8.82 -42.81 87.15
CA SER A 328 -7.48 -42.63 87.73
C SER A 328 -7.53 -42.22 89.20
N LEU A 329 -8.46 -41.33 89.58
CA LEU A 329 -8.66 -40.95 90.99
C LEU A 329 -9.07 -42.17 91.82
N ARG A 330 -10.00 -43.01 91.35
CA ARG A 330 -10.41 -44.23 92.08
C ARG A 330 -9.26 -45.22 92.33
N ILE A 331 -8.26 -45.26 91.46
CA ILE A 331 -7.12 -46.18 91.55
C ILE A 331 -6.02 -45.62 92.48
N ASN A 332 -5.79 -44.30 92.44
CA ASN A 332 -4.67 -43.65 93.13
C ASN A 332 -5.08 -42.77 94.33
N SER A 333 -6.37 -42.73 94.71
CA SER A 333 -6.84 -41.85 95.79
C SER A 333 -6.37 -42.33 97.16
N THR A 334 -5.69 -41.44 97.86
CA THR A 334 -5.21 -41.57 99.25
C THR A 334 -5.80 -40.47 100.15
N GLY A 335 -6.69 -39.63 99.60
CA GLY A 335 -7.23 -38.43 100.24
C GLY A 335 -8.71 -38.55 100.62
N SER A 336 -9.27 -37.51 101.25
CA SER A 336 -10.68 -37.50 101.66
C SER A 336 -11.64 -37.29 100.48
N ASN A 337 -12.91 -37.71 100.61
CA ASN A 337 -13.95 -37.47 99.60
C ASN A 337 -14.12 -35.99 99.23
N SER A 338 -13.75 -35.05 100.12
CA SER A 338 -13.77 -33.61 99.86
C SER A 338 -12.64 -33.19 98.91
N GLU A 339 -11.44 -33.73 99.11
CA GLU A 339 -10.27 -33.46 98.26
C GLU A 339 -10.46 -34.00 96.84
N ASP A 340 -11.09 -35.16 96.69
CA ASP A 340 -11.39 -35.73 95.38
C ASP A 340 -12.44 -34.91 94.61
N ARG A 341 -13.40 -34.27 95.30
CA ARG A 341 -14.33 -33.32 94.69
C ARG A 341 -13.61 -32.07 94.19
N GLU A 342 -12.66 -31.54 94.97
CA GLU A 342 -11.88 -30.38 94.57
C GLU A 342 -10.96 -30.69 93.38
N LYS A 343 -10.31 -31.86 93.36
CA LYS A 343 -9.52 -32.33 92.20
C LYS A 343 -10.35 -32.45 90.92
N ILE A 344 -11.60 -32.94 91.00
CA ILE A 344 -12.52 -33.00 89.86
C ILE A 344 -12.89 -31.60 89.36
N LYS A 345 -13.09 -30.64 90.27
CA LYS A 345 -13.39 -29.24 89.93
C LYS A 345 -12.20 -28.58 89.24
N GLN A 346 -10.99 -28.77 89.77
CA GLN A 346 -9.75 -28.29 89.16
C GLN A 346 -9.52 -28.87 87.76
N PHE A 347 -9.74 -30.18 87.58
CA PHE A 347 -9.67 -30.82 86.27
C PHE A 347 -10.69 -30.25 85.27
N SER A 348 -11.92 -29.96 85.73
CA SER A 348 -12.95 -29.34 84.89
C SER A 348 -12.53 -27.94 84.42
N LEU A 349 -11.97 -27.12 85.31
CA LEU A 349 -11.43 -25.79 84.96
C LEU A 349 -10.24 -25.89 84.00
N GLN A 350 -9.37 -26.88 84.19
CA GLN A 350 -8.25 -27.13 83.29
C GLN A 350 -8.70 -27.58 81.89
N GLU A 351 -9.70 -28.45 81.81
CA GLU A 351 -10.29 -28.88 80.54
C GLU A 351 -11.00 -27.72 79.82
N GLU A 352 -11.69 -26.85 80.54
CA GLU A 352 -12.27 -25.62 79.96
C GLU A 352 -11.19 -24.69 79.38
N LYS A 353 -10.07 -24.50 80.12
CA LYS A 353 -8.91 -23.74 79.64
C LYS A 353 -8.32 -24.36 78.37
N ARG A 354 -8.20 -25.69 78.30
CA ARG A 354 -7.75 -26.43 77.10
C ARG A 354 -8.68 -26.18 75.92
N GLN A 355 -9.99 -26.32 76.11
CA GLN A 355 -10.99 -26.10 75.04
C GLN A 355 -10.98 -24.66 74.53
N LYS A 356 -10.77 -23.68 75.42
CA LYS A 356 -10.63 -22.27 75.03
C LYS A 356 -9.36 -22.04 74.21
N ALA A 357 -8.22 -22.63 74.62
CA ALA A 357 -6.97 -22.53 73.87
C ALA A 357 -7.06 -23.19 72.48
N GLU A 358 -7.71 -24.35 72.38
CA GLU A 358 -7.94 -25.04 71.11
C GLU A 358 -8.83 -24.24 70.15
N ARG A 359 -9.89 -23.59 70.67
CA ARG A 359 -10.73 -22.68 69.86
C ARG A 359 -9.93 -21.48 69.34
N LEU A 360 -9.08 -20.89 70.19
CA LEU A 360 -8.21 -19.78 69.78
C LEU A 360 -7.21 -20.24 68.70
N HIS A 361 -6.60 -21.41 68.88
CA HIS A 361 -5.68 -21.97 67.89
C HIS A 361 -6.36 -22.25 66.55
N GLN A 362 -7.58 -22.81 66.57
CA GLN A 362 -8.38 -23.00 65.34
C GLN A 362 -8.67 -21.66 64.65
N GLN A 363 -9.06 -20.63 65.41
CA GLN A 363 -9.30 -19.30 64.86
C GLN A 363 -8.05 -18.72 64.19
N GLN A 364 -6.90 -18.76 64.88
CA GLN A 364 -5.62 -18.27 64.33
C GLN A 364 -5.22 -19.04 63.06
N LYS A 365 -5.45 -20.35 63.02
CA LYS A 365 -5.23 -21.19 61.84
C LYS A 365 -6.13 -20.74 60.67
N HIS A 366 -7.42 -20.51 60.92
CA HIS A 366 -8.36 -20.04 59.90
C HIS A 366 -7.99 -18.65 59.36
N GLU A 367 -7.58 -17.73 60.25
CA GLU A 367 -7.10 -16.39 59.87
C GLU A 367 -5.81 -16.45 59.04
N SER A 368 -4.87 -17.34 59.39
CA SER A 368 -3.66 -17.55 58.61
C SER A 368 -3.95 -18.08 57.21
N GLN A 369 -4.81 -19.10 57.10
CA GLN A 369 -5.22 -19.66 55.80
C GLN A 369 -5.97 -18.63 54.94
N MET A 370 -6.77 -17.77 55.57
CA MET A 370 -7.48 -16.71 54.85
C MET A 370 -6.50 -15.68 54.27
N ARG A 371 -5.50 -15.26 55.05
CA ARG A 371 -4.44 -14.34 54.57
C ARG A 371 -3.66 -14.94 53.39
N GLU A 372 -3.29 -16.21 53.49
CA GLU A 372 -2.59 -16.92 52.41
C GLU A 372 -3.46 -17.01 51.14
N MET A 373 -4.75 -17.34 51.28
CA MET A 373 -5.68 -17.41 50.15
C MET A 373 -5.87 -16.06 49.46
N ILE A 374 -6.01 -14.98 50.23
CA ILE A 374 -6.10 -13.62 49.69
C ILE A 374 -4.80 -13.26 48.96
N GLY A 375 -3.64 -13.54 49.57
CA GLY A 375 -2.34 -13.33 48.94
C GLY A 375 -2.17 -14.09 47.63
N GLN A 376 -2.66 -15.33 47.55
CA GLN A 376 -2.67 -16.10 46.31
C GLN A 376 -3.58 -15.47 45.25
N CYS A 377 -4.77 -15.00 45.63
CA CYS A 377 -5.69 -14.32 44.72
C CYS A 377 -5.05 -13.05 44.14
N GLU A 378 -4.41 -12.23 44.98
CA GLU A 378 -3.67 -11.04 44.57
C GLU A 378 -2.48 -11.39 43.67
N SER A 379 -1.77 -12.48 43.95
CA SER A 379 -0.68 -12.98 43.11
C SER A 379 -1.19 -13.36 41.72
N ASN A 380 -2.28 -14.14 41.65
CA ASN A 380 -2.90 -14.55 40.38
C ASN A 380 -3.32 -13.34 39.53
N THR A 381 -3.90 -12.32 40.16
CA THR A 381 -4.30 -11.09 39.45
C THR A 381 -3.09 -10.31 38.94
N ARG A 382 -2.01 -10.20 39.73
CA ARG A 382 -0.77 -9.53 39.30
C ARG A 382 -0.09 -10.26 38.15
N GLU A 383 0.04 -11.58 38.23
CA GLU A 383 0.63 -12.41 37.17
C GLU A 383 -0.15 -12.29 35.87
N LEU A 384 -1.48 -12.37 35.93
CA LEU A 384 -2.32 -12.16 34.74
C LEU A 384 -2.10 -10.77 34.13
N GLN A 385 -2.04 -9.73 34.97
CA GLN A 385 -1.80 -8.37 34.48
C GLN A 385 -0.42 -8.22 33.82
N LEU A 386 0.62 -8.86 34.35
CA LEU A 386 1.95 -8.87 33.73
C LEU A 386 1.92 -9.53 32.34
N LEU A 387 1.29 -10.70 32.22
CA LEU A 387 1.13 -11.40 30.94
C LEU A 387 0.34 -10.56 29.93
N GLN A 388 -0.69 -9.84 30.38
CA GLN A 388 -1.47 -8.93 29.54
C GLN A 388 -0.64 -7.74 29.05
N ASN A 389 0.17 -7.14 29.93
CA ASN A 389 1.06 -6.05 29.55
C ASN A 389 2.11 -6.52 28.53
N GLU A 390 2.70 -7.70 28.73
CA GLU A 390 3.65 -8.29 27.78
C GLU A 390 3.02 -8.52 26.40
N LYS A 391 1.81 -9.09 26.34
CA LYS A 391 1.04 -9.23 25.08
C LYS A 391 0.84 -7.88 24.38
N CYS A 392 0.48 -6.84 25.12
CA CYS A 392 0.32 -5.48 24.57
C CYS A 392 1.64 -4.90 24.05
N HIS A 393 2.73 -5.06 24.80
CA HIS A 393 4.06 -4.60 24.39
C HIS A 393 4.52 -5.28 23.10
N LEU A 394 4.42 -6.60 23.03
CA LEU A 394 4.78 -7.38 21.83
C LEU A 394 3.95 -6.97 20.62
N LEU A 395 2.66 -6.67 20.80
CA LEU A 395 1.80 -6.23 19.71
C LEU A 395 2.24 -4.86 19.14
N VAL A 396 2.58 -3.90 20.03
CA VAL A 396 3.05 -2.57 19.64
C VAL A 396 4.45 -2.62 19.01
N GLU A 397 5.34 -3.46 19.53
CA GLU A 397 6.67 -3.69 18.95
C GLU A 397 6.55 -4.27 17.54
N ASN A 398 5.68 -5.26 17.35
CA ASN A 398 5.40 -5.86 16.06
C ASN A 398 4.83 -4.83 15.06
N GLU A 399 3.85 -4.01 15.48
CA GLU A 399 3.32 -2.91 14.68
C GLU A 399 4.42 -1.95 14.24
N THR A 400 5.26 -1.52 15.19
CA THR A 400 6.37 -0.59 14.94
C THR A 400 7.36 -1.17 13.94
N GLN A 401 7.73 -2.44 14.10
CA GLN A 401 8.64 -3.12 13.18
C GLN A 401 8.02 -3.28 11.78
N LYS A 402 6.73 -3.60 11.69
CA LYS A 402 6.04 -3.71 10.39
C LYS A 402 5.92 -2.37 9.67
N LEU A 403 5.63 -1.29 10.40
CA LEU A 403 5.63 0.07 9.85
C LEU A 403 7.02 0.47 9.34
N LYS A 404 8.07 0.18 10.12
CA LYS A 404 9.46 0.42 9.71
C LYS A 404 9.81 -0.35 8.44
N ASN A 405 9.50 -1.64 8.38
CA ASN A 405 9.76 -2.45 7.18
C ASN A 405 9.00 -1.93 5.96
N LEU A 406 7.77 -1.45 6.13
CA LEU A 406 6.98 -0.86 5.05
C LEU A 406 7.60 0.45 4.53
N ASP A 407 8.08 1.30 5.43
CA ASP A 407 8.80 2.53 5.09
C ASP A 407 10.12 2.23 4.35
N GLU A 408 10.88 1.24 4.81
CA GLU A 408 12.12 0.78 4.16
C GLU A 408 11.86 0.23 2.75
N GLN A 409 10.82 -0.61 2.59
CA GLN A 409 10.41 -1.13 1.29
C GLN A 409 10.01 -0.01 0.32
N HIS A 410 9.26 0.99 0.80
CA HIS A 410 8.90 2.15 -0.02
C HIS A 410 10.13 2.96 -0.43
N ASN A 411 11.06 3.22 0.49
CA ASN A 411 12.29 3.94 0.18
C ASN A 411 13.14 3.22 -0.88
N GLN A 412 13.23 1.89 -0.78
CA GLN A 412 13.93 1.08 -1.78
C GLN A 412 13.22 1.14 -3.14
N LEU A 413 11.90 1.02 -3.17
CA LEU A 413 11.12 1.13 -4.42
C LEU A 413 11.26 2.52 -5.05
N MET A 414 11.27 3.59 -4.26
CA MET A 414 11.48 4.95 -4.75
C MET A 414 12.88 5.14 -5.33
N LYS A 415 13.89 4.52 -4.72
CA LYS A 415 15.26 4.52 -5.26
C LYS A 415 15.31 3.81 -6.62
N GLU A 416 14.73 2.62 -6.71
CA GLU A 416 14.66 1.84 -7.96
C GLU A 416 13.93 2.60 -9.07
N TRP A 417 12.78 3.21 -8.75
CA TRP A 417 12.03 4.02 -9.70
C TRP A 417 12.86 5.22 -10.19
N ARG A 418 13.55 5.94 -9.30
CA ARG A 418 14.46 7.05 -9.69
C ARG A 418 15.61 6.57 -10.58
N ASP A 419 16.15 5.40 -10.31
CA ASP A 419 17.23 4.82 -11.11
C ASP A 419 16.74 4.36 -12.50
N GLN A 420 15.51 3.86 -12.62
CA GLN A 420 14.86 3.54 -13.89
C GLN A 420 14.44 4.80 -14.67
N LEU A 421 14.15 5.90 -13.99
CA LEU A 421 13.74 7.16 -14.61
C LEU A 421 14.89 7.83 -15.38
N LYS A 422 16.12 7.75 -14.88
CA LYS A 422 17.31 8.34 -15.53
C LYS A 422 17.52 7.88 -16.97
N PRO A 423 17.56 6.56 -17.29
CA PRO A 423 17.72 6.11 -18.67
C PRO A 423 16.50 6.43 -19.54
N ARG A 424 15.27 6.42 -19.00
CA ARG A 424 14.06 6.85 -19.74
C ARG A 424 14.17 8.31 -20.19
N LYS A 425 14.57 9.21 -19.27
CA LYS A 425 14.83 10.64 -19.57
C LYS A 425 15.88 10.82 -20.66
N LYS A 426 16.99 10.08 -20.57
CA LYS A 426 18.05 10.13 -21.56
C LYS A 426 17.58 9.65 -22.94
N ALA A 427 16.90 8.50 -23.00
CA ALA A 427 16.40 7.95 -24.25
C ALA A 427 15.42 8.91 -24.94
N LEU A 428 14.55 9.56 -24.17
CA LEU A 428 13.64 10.59 -24.68
C LEU A 428 14.40 11.75 -25.34
N GLU A 429 15.36 12.34 -24.63
CA GLU A 429 16.14 13.46 -25.19
C GLU A 429 17.01 13.04 -26.39
N ASP A 430 17.55 11.82 -26.38
CA ASP A 430 18.31 11.28 -27.51
C ASP A 430 17.41 11.15 -28.76
N GLU A 431 16.17 10.67 -28.60
CA GLU A 431 15.19 10.57 -29.71
C GLU A 431 14.80 11.95 -30.25
N LEU A 432 14.52 12.93 -29.38
CA LEU A 432 14.18 14.29 -29.80
C LEU A 432 15.37 14.96 -30.52
N ASN A 433 16.60 14.74 -30.04
CA ASN A 433 17.80 15.26 -30.69
C ASN A 433 18.06 14.59 -32.04
N MET A 434 17.77 13.29 -32.17
CA MET A 434 17.88 12.58 -33.44
C MET A 434 16.91 13.16 -34.48
N LYS A 435 15.63 13.34 -34.13
CA LYS A 435 14.63 13.97 -35.01
C LYS A 435 15.02 15.37 -35.45
N LYS A 436 15.61 16.16 -34.56
CA LYS A 436 16.14 17.49 -34.90
C LYS A 436 17.27 17.41 -35.94
N LYS A 437 18.23 16.51 -35.75
CA LYS A 437 19.33 16.30 -36.71
C LYS A 437 18.82 15.81 -38.07
N GLU A 438 17.85 14.90 -38.08
CA GLU A 438 17.22 14.40 -39.30
C GLU A 438 16.55 15.54 -40.10
N GLN A 439 15.83 16.42 -39.41
CA GLN A 439 15.23 17.60 -40.05
C GLN A 439 16.28 18.57 -40.61
N GLU A 440 17.36 18.83 -39.86
CA GLU A 440 18.47 19.66 -40.32
C GLU A 440 19.14 19.09 -41.57
N VAL A 441 19.36 17.77 -41.62
CA VAL A 441 19.90 17.07 -42.80
C VAL A 441 18.94 17.16 -43.98
N PHE A 442 17.63 16.97 -43.75
CA PHE A 442 16.61 17.04 -44.80
C PHE A 442 16.60 18.41 -45.51
N PHE A 443 16.63 19.50 -44.76
CA PHE A 443 16.65 20.85 -45.36
C PHE A 443 18.01 21.22 -45.95
N ARG A 444 19.12 20.77 -45.37
CA ARG A 444 20.46 20.98 -45.94
C ARG A 444 20.61 20.31 -47.31
N MET A 445 20.21 19.05 -47.45
CA MET A 445 20.27 18.34 -48.75
C MET A 445 19.37 19.01 -49.81
N SER A 446 18.27 19.64 -49.39
CA SER A 446 17.36 20.37 -50.26
C SER A 446 17.92 21.70 -50.79
N GLU A 447 18.97 22.24 -50.15
CA GLU A 447 19.72 23.40 -50.65
C GLU A 447 20.75 23.01 -51.72
N ASP A 448 21.39 21.85 -51.57
CA ASP A 448 22.47 21.40 -52.45
C ASP A 448 21.98 20.87 -53.83
N THR A 449 20.72 20.43 -53.93
CA THR A 449 20.23 19.71 -55.13
C THR A 449 19.78 20.61 -56.30
N ASP A 450 19.45 21.88 -56.07
CA ASP A 450 18.69 22.71 -57.04
C ASP A 450 19.48 23.88 -57.68
N CYS A 451 20.80 23.76 -57.80
CA CYS A 451 21.56 24.65 -58.69
C CYS A 451 21.25 24.46 -60.20
N LEU A 452 20.35 23.54 -60.56
CA LEU A 452 19.96 23.23 -61.92
C LEU A 452 18.74 24.05 -62.37
N ASN A 453 19.06 25.14 -63.07
CA ASN A 453 18.30 25.87 -64.09
C ASN A 453 16.74 25.74 -64.08
N PRO A 454 16.00 26.78 -63.63
CA PRO A 454 14.53 26.80 -63.64
C PRO A 454 13.88 26.77 -65.04
N SER A 455 14.68 26.90 -66.10
CA SER A 455 14.22 27.00 -67.49
C SER A 455 13.87 25.64 -68.13
N SER A 456 14.17 24.50 -67.50
CA SER A 456 13.79 23.19 -68.02
C SER A 456 12.42 22.76 -67.50
N SER A 457 11.41 22.89 -68.36
CA SER A 457 10.10 22.28 -68.17
C SER A 457 10.23 20.75 -68.10
N ASN A 458 10.17 20.15 -66.90
CA ASN A 458 9.50 18.85 -66.62
C ASN A 458 9.57 18.44 -65.13
N LYS A 459 8.41 18.56 -64.46
CA LYS A 459 7.80 17.68 -63.42
C LYS A 459 8.68 16.97 -62.36
N LEU A 460 8.39 17.26 -61.08
CA LEU A 460 7.61 16.47 -60.10
C LEU A 460 8.16 16.72 -58.68
N SER A 461 7.41 17.47 -57.88
CA SER A 461 7.57 17.50 -56.42
C SER A 461 7.32 16.09 -55.89
N ARG A 462 8.38 15.41 -55.42
CA ARG A 462 8.25 14.17 -54.65
C ARG A 462 7.91 14.55 -53.21
N PHE A 463 6.64 14.85 -52.97
CA PHE A 463 6.04 14.63 -51.67
C PHE A 463 6.08 13.12 -51.40
N VAL A 464 6.78 12.71 -50.34
CA VAL A 464 6.69 11.36 -49.79
C VAL A 464 5.57 11.38 -48.74
N PRO A 465 4.61 10.44 -48.75
CA PRO A 465 3.63 10.32 -47.67
C PRO A 465 4.34 9.89 -46.38
N TYR A 466 4.02 10.58 -45.29
CA TYR A 466 4.36 10.16 -43.94
C TYR A 466 3.80 8.74 -43.70
N GLN A 467 4.66 7.80 -43.33
CA GLN A 467 4.25 6.47 -42.85
C GLN A 467 4.10 6.51 -41.33
N ASP A 468 2.90 6.17 -40.84
CA ASP A 468 2.64 5.94 -39.42
C ASP A 468 3.49 4.77 -38.90
N ALA A 469 4.42 5.08 -38.01
CA ALA A 469 5.06 4.08 -37.16
C ALA A 469 4.20 3.85 -35.91
N SER A 470 3.01 3.29 -36.10
CA SER A 470 2.20 2.75 -35.01
C SER A 470 1.49 1.49 -35.47
N ASN A 471 2.30 0.44 -35.63
CA ASN A 471 1.88 -0.95 -35.50
C ASN A 471 3.11 -1.78 -35.09
N THR A 472 3.40 -1.78 -33.78
CA THR A 472 3.80 -2.95 -32.98
C THR A 472 3.67 -2.56 -31.51
#